data_AF-A0A137QIQ9-F1
#
_entry.id   AF-A0A137QIQ9-F1
#
_cell.length_a   1.000
_cell.length_b   1.000
_cell.length_c   1.000
_cell.angle_alpha   90.00
_cell.angle_beta   90.00
_cell.angle_gamma   90.00
#
_symmetry.space_group_name_H-M   'P 1'
#
loop_
_entity.id
_entity.type
_entity.pdbx_description
1 polymer ?
#
loop_
_entity_poly.entity_id
_entity_poly.type
_entity_poly.pdbx_seq_one_letter_code
_entity_poly.pdbx_strand_id
1 'polypeptide(L)'
;QEVRMDDYIQSYMTTGRPPQPVPPLPTGDKERATLGLPPLFKPISEYDPVLAGRPKESIVLGRGPNGLTSGSGGTRKINPADIPTIQDFKTEKHGGETFYTICCSETYSFFSPEELRYYAYQKGHKHPPTDEMQSITARPEFSQHSFEELRVVHMLAGRELTSAEIFAAMQPQPAAPRVPFN
;
A
#
# COMPACT_ATOMS: atom_id res chain seq x y z
N GLN A 1 11.65 3.45 10.85
CA GLN A 1 11.07 4.56 10.05
C GLN A 1 10.37 5.58 10.94
N GLU A 2 9.86 5.21 12.11
CA GLU A 2 9.10 6.09 13.04
C GLU A 2 9.86 7.28 13.64
N VAL A 3 11.17 7.15 13.91
CA VAL A 3 11.96 8.26 14.51
C VAL A 3 11.93 9.55 13.68
N ARG A 4 11.75 9.45 12.36
CA ARG A 4 11.64 10.64 11.50
C ARG A 4 10.28 11.34 11.59
N MET A 5 9.24 10.64 12.02
CA MET A 5 7.89 11.20 12.15
C MET A 5 7.84 12.18 13.33
N ASP A 6 8.46 11.81 14.44
CA ASP A 6 8.52 12.62 15.66
C ASP A 6 9.30 13.92 15.44
N ASP A 7 10.45 13.85 14.76
CA ASP A 7 11.23 15.03 14.35
C ASP A 7 10.41 16.01 13.49
N TYR A 8 9.56 15.47 12.61
CA TYR A 8 8.66 16.27 11.77
C TYR A 8 7.60 16.99 12.60
N ILE A 9 6.91 16.27 13.50
CA ILE A 9 5.87 16.83 14.37
C ILE A 9 6.48 17.92 15.27
N GLN A 10 7.64 17.63 15.86
CA GLN A 10 8.34 18.56 16.73
C GLN A 10 8.78 19.82 15.97
N SER A 11 9.31 19.69 14.75
CA SER A 11 9.68 20.85 13.91
C SER A 11 8.49 21.75 13.60
N TYR A 12 7.34 21.17 13.27
CA TYR A 12 6.12 21.92 12.99
C TYR A 12 5.61 22.67 14.23
N MET A 13 5.62 22.01 15.38
CA MET A 13 5.22 22.64 16.65
C MET A 13 6.13 23.81 17.04
N THR A 14 7.43 23.69 16.76
CA THR A 14 8.42 24.68 17.24
C THR A 14 8.62 25.84 16.28
N THR A 15 8.63 25.58 14.97
CA THR A 15 9.03 26.56 13.94
C THR A 15 7.90 26.92 12.96
N GLY A 16 6.77 26.20 13.00
CA GLY A 16 5.69 26.34 12.02
C GLY A 16 6.08 25.92 10.60
N ARG A 17 7.23 25.26 10.43
CA ARG A 17 7.79 24.86 9.14
C ARG A 17 8.28 23.41 9.21
N PRO A 18 8.27 22.68 8.08
CA PRO A 18 8.89 21.35 8.02
C PRO A 18 10.39 21.43 8.33
N PRO A 19 11.00 20.35 8.85
CA PRO A 19 12.43 20.28 9.03
C PRO A 19 13.16 20.65 7.74
N GLN A 20 14.22 21.47 7.83
CA GLN A 20 15.03 21.79 6.65
C GLN A 20 15.68 20.51 6.10
N PRO A 21 15.77 20.35 4.78
CA PRO A 21 16.50 19.24 4.17
C PRO A 21 17.93 19.20 4.71
N VAL A 22 18.42 18.00 4.99
CA VAL A 22 19.79 17.80 5.45
C VAL A 22 20.76 18.39 4.43
N PRO A 23 21.67 19.31 4.83
CA PRO A 23 22.60 19.95 3.90
C PRO A 23 23.48 18.92 3.17
N PRO A 24 23.69 19.06 1.85
CA PRO A 24 24.49 18.12 1.06
C PRO A 24 26.00 18.26 1.31
N LEU A 25 26.44 19.37 1.90
CA LEU A 25 27.83 19.62 2.28
C LEU A 25 27.91 19.80 3.81
N PRO A 26 28.97 19.31 4.46
CA PRO A 26 30.08 18.54 3.90
C PRO A 26 29.68 17.09 3.52
N THR A 27 30.39 16.49 2.56
CA THR A 27 30.13 15.13 2.07
C THR A 27 30.79 14.05 2.93
N GLY A 28 31.85 14.39 3.67
CA GLY A 28 32.61 13.44 4.48
C GLY A 28 31.93 13.09 5.79
N ASP A 29 31.76 11.79 6.10
CA ASP A 29 31.05 11.33 7.30
C ASP A 29 31.64 11.89 8.60
N LYS A 30 32.98 12.01 8.65
CA LYS A 30 33.69 12.56 9.82
C LYS A 30 33.36 14.03 10.06
N GLU A 31 33.34 14.83 8.99
CA GLU A 31 33.02 16.27 9.05
C GLU A 31 31.54 16.49 9.39
N ARG A 32 30.67 15.62 8.89
CA ARG A 32 29.24 15.64 9.23
C ARG A 32 28.99 15.28 10.68
N ALA A 33 29.66 14.25 11.19
CA ALA A 33 29.59 13.87 12.60
C ALA A 33 30.05 15.01 13.53
N THR A 34 31.09 15.76 13.16
CA THR A 34 31.52 16.94 13.93
C THR A 34 30.49 18.08 13.95
N LEU A 35 29.61 18.15 12.95
CA LEU A 35 28.51 19.13 12.87
C LEU A 35 27.18 18.57 13.41
N GLY A 36 27.16 17.36 13.97
CA GLY A 36 25.93 16.68 14.39
C GLY A 36 24.99 16.32 13.23
N LEU A 37 25.50 16.32 11.99
CA LEU A 37 24.72 15.99 10.80
C LEU A 37 24.73 14.46 10.57
N PRO A 38 23.60 13.86 10.16
CA PRO A 38 23.54 12.44 9.84
C PRO A 38 24.39 12.12 8.60
N PRO A 39 24.94 10.91 8.45
CA PRO A 39 25.71 10.50 7.28
C PRO A 39 24.84 10.59 6.01
N LEU A 40 25.44 10.95 4.88
CA LEU A 40 24.73 10.93 3.60
C LEU A 40 24.51 9.50 3.13
N PHE A 41 23.41 9.28 2.41
CA PHE A 41 23.19 8.02 1.71
C PHE A 41 24.30 7.84 0.66
N LYS A 42 25.09 6.78 0.83
CA LYS A 42 26.09 6.37 -0.15
C LYS A 42 25.54 5.16 -0.92
N PRO A 43 25.64 5.15 -2.25
CA PRO A 43 25.42 3.93 -3.01
C PRO A 43 26.30 2.82 -2.43
N ILE A 44 25.71 1.66 -2.19
CA ILE A 44 26.45 0.48 -1.74
C ILE A 44 27.45 0.14 -2.85
N SER A 45 28.75 0.30 -2.59
CA SER A 45 29.77 -0.10 -3.56
C SER A 45 30.07 -1.58 -3.39
N GLU A 46 30.32 -2.28 -4.50
CA GLU A 46 30.68 -3.71 -4.49
C GLU A 46 31.95 -4.01 -3.67
N TYR A 47 32.71 -2.97 -3.31
CA TYR A 47 33.96 -3.02 -2.55
C TYR A 47 33.81 -2.55 -1.10
N ASP A 48 32.57 -2.39 -0.60
CA ASP A 48 32.36 -2.06 0.81
C ASP A 48 32.93 -3.19 1.71
N PRO A 49 33.90 -2.88 2.61
CA PRO A 49 34.52 -3.90 3.47
C PRO A 49 33.51 -4.61 4.39
N VAL A 50 32.32 -4.05 4.61
CA VAL A 50 31.23 -4.71 5.35
C VAL A 50 30.62 -5.87 4.55
N LEU A 51 30.68 -5.81 3.22
CA LEU A 51 30.25 -6.87 2.30
C LEU A 51 31.40 -7.78 1.86
N ALA A 52 32.65 -7.29 1.88
CA ALA A 52 33.83 -8.04 1.42
C ALA A 52 34.12 -9.34 2.20
N GLY A 53 33.54 -9.50 3.40
CA GLY A 53 33.60 -10.73 4.20
C GLY A 53 32.34 -11.59 4.16
N ARG A 54 31.25 -11.14 3.51
CA ARG A 54 30.06 -11.97 3.33
C ARG A 54 30.25 -12.82 2.07
N PRO A 55 30.07 -14.15 2.15
CA PRO A 55 30.05 -14.96 0.93
C PRO A 55 28.97 -14.40 0.00
N LYS A 56 29.21 -14.47 -1.32
CA LYS A 56 28.25 -14.13 -2.38
C LYS A 56 27.07 -15.11 -2.39
N GLU A 57 26.42 -15.28 -1.26
CA GLU A 57 25.17 -15.98 -1.18
C GLU A 57 24.11 -15.01 -1.68
N SER A 58 23.42 -15.46 -2.73
CA SER A 58 22.13 -14.91 -3.14
C SER A 58 21.33 -14.56 -1.89
N ILE A 59 20.72 -13.38 -1.89
CA ILE A 59 19.86 -12.92 -0.79
C ILE A 59 18.72 -13.94 -0.63
N VAL A 60 18.96 -14.93 0.22
CA VAL A 60 17.95 -15.80 0.80
C VAL A 60 17.46 -15.02 2.01
N LEU A 61 16.32 -14.34 1.84
CA LEU A 61 15.59 -13.78 2.96
C LEU A 61 15.36 -14.88 4.00
N GLY A 62 15.67 -14.55 5.25
CA GLY A 62 16.09 -15.50 6.28
C GLY A 62 15.04 -16.55 6.65
N ARG A 63 15.52 -17.80 6.73
CA ARG A 63 14.95 -18.83 7.59
C ARG A 63 15.59 -18.68 8.97
N GLY A 64 14.83 -18.18 9.94
CA GLY A 64 15.28 -18.12 11.34
C GLY A 64 15.47 -19.52 11.94
N PRO A 65 16.23 -19.68 13.04
CA PRO A 65 16.65 -21.00 13.55
C PRO A 65 15.55 -21.81 14.26
N ASN A 66 14.38 -21.22 14.55
CA ASN A 66 13.31 -21.90 15.27
C ASN A 66 12.11 -22.12 14.35
N GLY A 67 11.90 -23.39 14.02
CA GLY A 67 10.96 -23.82 13.01
C GLY A 67 9.49 -23.62 13.37
N LEU A 68 8.69 -23.50 12.32
CA LEU A 68 7.39 -24.14 12.25
C LEU A 68 7.34 -25.01 10.99
N THR A 69 6.66 -26.13 11.15
CA THR A 69 6.68 -27.32 10.32
C THR A 69 5.90 -27.19 9.02
N SER A 70 6.49 -27.70 7.94
CA SER A 70 5.83 -28.47 6.87
C SER A 70 4.44 -28.00 6.42
N GLY A 71 4.42 -26.99 5.53
CA GLY A 71 3.36 -26.80 4.54
C GLY A 71 3.89 -27.23 3.17
N SER A 72 3.28 -28.26 2.59
CA SER A 72 3.40 -28.79 1.22
C SER A 72 4.39 -28.11 0.23
N GLY A 73 5.56 -28.74 0.02
CA GLY A 73 6.02 -29.21 -1.31
C GLY A 73 6.00 -28.32 -2.56
N GLY A 74 5.85 -27.00 -2.46
CA GLY A 74 5.95 -26.11 -3.61
C GLY A 74 7.40 -26.01 -4.08
N THR A 75 7.71 -26.54 -5.27
CA THR A 75 8.98 -26.21 -5.92
C THR A 75 9.09 -24.70 -6.03
N ARG A 76 10.20 -24.15 -5.54
CA ARG A 76 10.48 -22.71 -5.63
C ARG A 76 10.37 -22.31 -7.10
N LYS A 77 9.29 -21.60 -7.46
CA LYS A 77 9.08 -21.10 -8.83
C LYS A 77 10.01 -19.92 -9.04
N ILE A 78 11.24 -20.20 -9.44
CA ILE A 78 12.24 -19.17 -9.77
C ILE A 78 12.09 -18.76 -11.24
N ASN A 79 11.53 -19.64 -12.08
CA ASN A 79 11.39 -19.37 -13.51
C ASN A 79 10.18 -18.44 -13.75
N PRO A 80 10.36 -17.27 -14.39
CA PRO A 80 9.27 -16.36 -14.70
C PRO A 80 8.21 -16.95 -15.65
N ALA A 81 8.55 -18.01 -16.38
CA ALA A 81 7.58 -18.76 -17.18
C ALA A 81 6.51 -19.47 -16.31
N ASP A 82 6.83 -19.80 -15.06
CA ASP A 82 5.93 -20.51 -14.14
C ASP A 82 4.99 -19.57 -13.37
N ILE A 83 5.17 -18.25 -13.55
CA ILE A 83 4.30 -17.22 -12.97
C ILE A 83 2.99 -17.22 -13.75
N PRO A 84 1.83 -17.39 -13.07
CA PRO A 84 0.54 -17.32 -13.72
C PRO A 84 0.38 -16.00 -14.48
N THR A 85 -0.29 -16.08 -15.63
CA THR A 85 -0.51 -14.94 -16.54
C THR A 85 -1.20 -13.77 -15.86
N ILE A 86 -2.12 -14.07 -14.94
CA ILE A 86 -2.81 -13.10 -14.11
C ILE A 86 -2.32 -13.27 -12.68
N GLN A 87 -1.73 -12.21 -12.14
CA GLN A 87 -1.34 -12.12 -10.74
C GLN A 87 -2.55 -11.59 -9.98
N ASP A 88 -3.36 -12.51 -9.47
CA ASP A 88 -4.55 -12.17 -8.72
C ASP A 88 -4.18 -11.84 -7.28
N PHE A 89 -4.61 -10.67 -6.82
CA PHE A 89 -4.34 -10.23 -5.46
C PHE A 89 -5.41 -10.80 -4.54
N LYS A 90 -5.03 -11.80 -3.75
CA LYS A 90 -5.88 -12.38 -2.72
C LYS A 90 -5.35 -11.99 -1.36
N THR A 91 -6.21 -11.40 -0.55
CA THR A 91 -5.90 -11.11 0.84
C THR A 91 -5.68 -12.43 1.58
N GLU A 92 -4.49 -12.61 2.14
CA GLU A 92 -4.16 -13.78 2.94
C GLU A 92 -4.21 -13.46 4.43
N LYS A 93 -4.66 -14.45 5.22
CA LYS A 93 -4.68 -14.36 6.69
C LYS A 93 -3.68 -15.33 7.27
N HIS A 94 -2.70 -14.82 8.02
CA HIS A 94 -1.72 -15.62 8.75
C HIS A 94 -1.69 -15.17 10.20
N GLY A 95 -1.86 -16.11 11.14
CA GLY A 95 -1.79 -15.79 12.58
C GLY A 95 -2.85 -14.80 13.08
N GLY A 96 -3.98 -14.64 12.37
CA GLY A 96 -5.01 -13.65 12.69
C GLY A 96 -4.78 -12.26 12.09
N GLU A 97 -3.61 -12.02 11.51
CA GLU A 97 -3.31 -10.80 10.76
C GLU A 97 -3.72 -10.96 9.29
N THR A 98 -4.14 -9.86 8.68
CA THR A 98 -4.59 -9.81 7.29
C THR A 98 -3.56 -9.05 6.48
N PHE A 99 -2.94 -9.71 5.50
CA PHE A 99 -1.87 -9.14 4.70
C PHE A 99 -2.41 -8.58 3.39
N TYR A 100 -2.06 -7.32 3.11
CA TYR A 100 -2.49 -6.62 1.90
C TYR A 100 -1.38 -6.51 0.85
N THR A 101 -0.47 -7.49 0.78
CA THR A 101 0.64 -7.49 -0.19
C THR A 101 0.73 -8.84 -0.90
N ILE A 102 0.82 -8.81 -2.23
CA ILE A 102 0.86 -10.02 -3.07
C ILE A 102 2.06 -10.92 -2.76
N CYS A 103 3.20 -10.31 -2.38
CA CYS A 103 4.42 -11.01 -1.99
C CYS A 103 4.29 -11.74 -0.64
N CYS A 104 3.23 -11.50 0.13
CA CYS A 104 2.95 -12.32 1.31
C CYS A 104 2.29 -13.66 0.93
N SER A 105 1.80 -13.81 -0.31
CA SER A 105 1.24 -15.08 -0.76
C SER A 105 2.33 -16.13 -0.93
N GLU A 106 2.01 -17.38 -0.62
CA GLU A 106 2.95 -18.49 -0.79
C GLU A 106 3.45 -18.60 -2.25
N THR A 107 2.57 -18.30 -3.21
CA THR A 107 2.85 -18.38 -4.65
C THR A 107 3.86 -17.32 -5.10
N TYR A 108 3.85 -16.13 -4.49
CA TYR A 108 4.67 -14.99 -4.91
C TYR A 108 5.73 -14.55 -3.89
N SER A 109 5.87 -15.30 -2.79
CA SER A 109 6.83 -15.02 -1.71
C SER A 109 8.29 -14.90 -2.13
N PHE A 110 8.64 -15.39 -3.33
CA PHE A 110 9.99 -15.36 -3.89
C PHE A 110 10.24 -14.21 -4.86
N PHE A 111 9.24 -13.38 -5.15
CA PHE A 111 9.34 -12.25 -6.07
C PHE A 111 9.08 -10.94 -5.33
N SER A 112 9.81 -9.91 -5.71
CA SER A 112 9.50 -8.53 -5.34
C SER A 112 8.27 -8.00 -6.12
N PRO A 113 7.56 -7.00 -5.60
CA PRO A 113 6.48 -6.34 -6.33
C PRO A 113 6.92 -5.81 -7.70
N GLU A 114 8.17 -5.36 -7.82
CA GLU A 114 8.77 -4.82 -9.03
C GLU A 114 9.00 -5.91 -10.09
N GLU A 115 9.49 -7.08 -9.70
CA GLU A 115 9.65 -8.23 -10.59
C GLU A 115 8.30 -8.70 -11.12
N LEU A 116 7.31 -8.83 -10.23
CA LEU A 116 5.94 -9.20 -10.58
C LEU A 116 5.34 -8.21 -11.59
N ARG A 117 5.51 -6.90 -11.36
CA ARG A 117 5.09 -5.84 -12.27
C ARG A 117 5.82 -5.91 -13.62
N TYR A 118 7.13 -6.13 -13.61
CA TYR A 118 7.94 -6.27 -14.81
C TYR A 118 7.44 -7.43 -15.69
N TYR A 119 7.22 -8.61 -15.10
CA TYR A 119 6.73 -9.78 -15.83
C TYR A 119 5.31 -9.59 -16.35
N ALA A 120 4.43 -8.92 -15.59
CA ALA A 120 3.10 -8.56 -16.07
C ALA A 120 3.18 -7.65 -17.30
N TYR A 121 4.02 -6.61 -17.25
CA TYR A 121 4.19 -5.67 -18.37
C TYR A 121 4.82 -6.30 -19.60
N GLN A 122 5.79 -7.20 -19.41
CA GLN A 122 6.40 -7.96 -20.49
C GLN A 122 5.37 -8.81 -21.24
N LYS A 123 4.36 -9.33 -20.53
CA LYS A 123 3.23 -10.08 -21.12
C LYS A 123 2.12 -9.17 -21.67
N GLY A 124 2.24 -7.85 -21.55
CA GLY A 124 1.23 -6.87 -21.99
C GLY A 124 0.12 -6.57 -20.97
N HIS A 125 0.21 -7.13 -19.76
CA HIS A 125 -0.76 -6.92 -18.68
C HIS A 125 -0.45 -5.64 -17.91
N LYS A 126 -0.72 -4.49 -18.54
CA LYS A 126 -0.51 -3.17 -17.93
C LYS A 126 -1.68 -2.73 -17.05
N HIS A 127 -2.83 -3.35 -17.24
CA HIS A 127 -4.09 -3.05 -16.57
C HIS A 127 -4.54 -4.26 -15.74
N PRO A 128 -5.29 -4.05 -14.65
CA PRO A 128 -5.87 -5.15 -13.89
C PRO A 128 -6.71 -6.06 -14.81
N PRO A 129 -6.76 -7.37 -14.52
CA PRO A 129 -7.45 -8.36 -15.35
C PRO A 129 -8.96 -8.14 -15.42
N THR A 130 -9.54 -7.48 -14.42
CA THR A 130 -10.95 -7.14 -14.35
C THR A 130 -11.13 -5.65 -14.64
N ASP A 131 -12.02 -5.33 -15.58
CA ASP A 131 -12.57 -3.98 -15.76
C ASP A 131 -13.59 -3.64 -14.64
N GLU A 132 -13.61 -4.46 -13.58
CA GLU A 132 -14.32 -4.17 -12.34
C GLU A 132 -13.73 -2.90 -11.76
N MET A 133 -14.49 -1.83 -11.92
CA MET A 133 -14.14 -0.53 -11.41
C MET A 133 -14.01 -0.64 -9.90
N GLN A 134 -12.79 -0.50 -9.39
CA GLN A 134 -12.52 -0.57 -7.94
C GLN A 134 -13.16 0.58 -7.15
N SER A 135 -13.68 1.59 -7.86
CA SER A 135 -14.39 2.70 -7.27
C SER A 135 -15.90 2.53 -7.40
N ILE A 136 -16.61 2.59 -6.27
CA ILE A 136 -18.08 2.68 -6.28
C ILE A 136 -18.56 3.90 -7.07
N THR A 137 -17.83 5.02 -7.07
CA THR A 137 -18.21 6.23 -7.82
C THR A 137 -18.01 6.10 -9.33
N ALA A 138 -17.22 5.12 -9.78
CA ALA A 138 -17.06 4.86 -11.20
C ALA A 138 -18.26 4.10 -11.79
N ARG A 139 -19.05 3.42 -10.94
CA ARG A 139 -20.29 2.78 -11.37
C ARG A 139 -21.33 3.85 -11.77
N PRO A 140 -22.00 3.71 -12.94
CA PRO A 140 -22.93 4.74 -13.45
C PRO A 140 -24.03 5.11 -12.45
N GLU A 141 -24.49 4.15 -11.64
CA GLU A 141 -25.56 4.35 -10.65
C GLU A 141 -25.16 5.30 -9.51
N PHE A 142 -23.87 5.51 -9.30
CA PHE A 142 -23.29 6.34 -8.23
C PHE A 142 -22.48 7.53 -8.76
N SER A 143 -22.47 7.72 -10.08
CA SER A 143 -21.64 8.72 -10.78
C SER A 143 -21.91 10.18 -10.43
N GLN A 144 -23.01 10.47 -9.72
CA GLN A 144 -23.41 11.83 -9.34
C GLN A 144 -22.97 12.22 -7.93
N HIS A 145 -22.23 11.36 -7.22
CA HIS A 145 -21.82 11.60 -5.84
C HIS A 145 -20.35 11.28 -5.61
N SER A 146 -19.74 12.02 -4.69
CA SER A 146 -18.42 11.75 -4.16
C SER A 146 -18.43 10.59 -3.14
N PHE A 147 -17.26 10.00 -2.88
CA PHE A 147 -17.13 8.93 -1.89
C PHE A 147 -17.64 9.33 -0.49
N GLU A 148 -17.39 10.57 -0.07
CA GLU A 148 -17.82 11.03 1.25
C GLU A 148 -19.35 11.21 1.32
N GLU A 149 -19.98 11.67 0.24
CA GLU A 149 -21.45 11.75 0.18
C GLU A 149 -22.08 10.35 0.26
N LEU A 150 -21.57 9.39 -0.52
CA LEU A 150 -22.04 8.00 -0.47
C LEU A 150 -21.82 7.37 0.90
N ARG A 151 -20.69 7.65 1.56
CA ARG A 151 -20.40 7.20 2.92
C ARG A 151 -21.37 7.79 3.94
N VAL A 152 -21.64 9.09 3.88
CA VAL A 152 -22.59 9.76 4.77
C VAL A 152 -23.99 9.20 4.57
N VAL A 153 -24.43 9.04 3.33
CA VAL A 153 -25.71 8.43 3.00
C VAL A 153 -25.81 7.00 3.54
N HIS A 154 -24.76 6.19 3.38
CA HIS A 154 -24.74 4.82 3.90
C HIS A 154 -24.87 4.80 5.43
N MET A 155 -24.17 5.69 6.14
CA MET A 155 -24.28 5.82 7.60
C MET A 155 -25.68 6.24 8.05
N LEU A 156 -26.38 7.07 7.28
CA LEU A 156 -27.74 7.53 7.59
C LEU A 156 -28.82 6.50 7.23
N ALA A 157 -28.69 5.85 6.07
CA ALA A 157 -29.69 4.91 5.54
C ALA A 157 -29.48 3.46 6.02
N GLY A 158 -28.29 3.12 6.54
CA GLY A 158 -27.91 1.76 6.92
C GLY A 158 -27.74 0.80 5.73
N ARG A 159 -27.73 1.33 4.51
CA ARG A 159 -27.56 0.59 3.25
C ARG A 159 -26.99 1.49 2.16
N GLU A 160 -26.47 0.89 1.10
CA GLU A 160 -26.10 1.62 -0.12
C GLU A 160 -27.37 2.14 -0.82
N LEU A 161 -27.34 3.42 -1.22
CA LEU A 161 -28.36 4.06 -2.05
C LEU A 161 -27.74 4.50 -3.38
N THR A 162 -28.45 4.25 -4.47
CA THR A 162 -28.10 4.79 -5.79
C THR A 162 -28.29 6.31 -5.83
N SER A 163 -27.66 6.98 -6.79
CA SER A 163 -27.81 8.44 -6.97
C SER A 163 -29.28 8.86 -7.13
N ALA A 164 -30.07 8.04 -7.84
CA ALA A 164 -31.50 8.29 -8.03
C ALA A 164 -32.29 8.24 -6.70
N GLU A 165 -31.98 7.28 -5.83
CA GLU A 165 -32.61 7.17 -4.50
C GLU A 165 -32.19 8.33 -3.59
N ILE A 166 -30.94 8.77 -3.66
CA ILE A 166 -30.44 9.92 -2.88
C ILE A 166 -31.20 11.18 -3.28
N PHE A 167 -31.31 11.47 -4.58
CA PHE A 167 -32.08 12.61 -5.05
C PHE A 167 -33.55 12.53 -4.65
N ALA A 168 -34.17 11.35 -4.74
CA ALA A 168 -35.56 11.16 -4.32
C ALA A 168 -35.75 11.41 -2.80
N ALA A 169 -34.78 11.00 -1.97
CA ALA A 169 -34.82 11.25 -0.53
C ALA A 169 -34.59 12.71 -0.15
N MET A 170 -33.85 13.47 -0.98
CA MET A 170 -33.62 14.90 -0.79
C MET A 170 -34.78 15.78 -1.27
N GLN A 171 -35.71 15.25 -2.08
CA GLN A 171 -36.87 16.02 -2.50
C GLN A 171 -37.79 16.27 -1.30
N PRO A 172 -38.27 17.51 -1.11
CA PRO A 172 -39.21 17.83 -0.05
C PRO A 172 -40.47 16.99 -0.25
N GLN A 173 -40.79 16.15 0.74
CA GLN A 173 -42.03 15.39 0.77
C GLN A 173 -43.21 16.35 0.54
N PRO A 174 -44.12 16.06 -0.40
CA PRO A 174 -45.30 16.89 -0.59
C PRO A 174 -46.05 16.93 0.74
N ALA A 175 -46.33 18.15 1.22
CA ALA A 175 -46.96 18.36 2.51
C ALA A 175 -48.22 17.47 2.61
N ALA A 176 -48.23 16.56 3.59
CA ALA A 176 -49.36 15.68 3.79
C ALA A 176 -50.64 16.53 3.92
N PRO A 177 -51.75 16.12 3.28
CA PRO A 177 -53.01 16.84 3.39
C PRO A 177 -53.37 16.95 4.87
N ARG A 178 -53.47 18.19 5.36
CA ARG A 178 -53.86 18.46 6.75
C ARG A 178 -55.27 17.88 6.94
N VAL A 179 -55.35 16.80 7.71
CA VAL A 179 -56.64 16.22 8.08
C VAL A 179 -57.34 17.26 8.96
N PRO A 180 -58.55 17.72 8.62
CA PRO A 180 -59.30 18.62 9.48
C PRO A 180 -59.57 17.92 10.81
N PHE A 181 -59.20 18.55 11.92
CA PHE A 181 -59.67 18.15 13.24
C PHE A 181 -61.16 18.47 13.33
N ASN A 182 -61.99 17.44 13.54
CA ASN A 182 -63.40 17.57 13.90
C ASN A 182 -63.56 17.81 15.39
#